data_AF-A0A9X3H1A0-F1
#
_entry.id   AF-A0A9X3H1A0-F1
#
_cell.length_a   1.000
_cell.length_b   1.000
_cell.length_c   1.000
_cell.angle_alpha   90.00
_cell.angle_beta   90.00
_cell.angle_gamma   90.00
#
_symmetry.space_group_name_H-M   'P 1'
#
loop_
_entity.id
_entity.type
_entity.pdbx_description
1 polymer ?
#
loop_
_entity_poly.entity_id
_entity_poly.type
_entity_poly.pdbx_seq_one_letter_code
_entity_poly.pdbx_strand_id
1 'polypeptide(L)'
;MRNSTTGSVALAMVEPVAPIPAVHSLDGFTLMVPDLDQAQEFYSAFGLAVDRAGDRLLLRTHGDQHVWADLVQGPRKRLLSIRFGIYEADRAAFAERLADVRDTEKQTQEDGAIWLTAPDGLSVEVAVAPKTSPDAKASFGVPPRHDPHRGAGPRGKAARITPRRLSHISLFTTDLGRAIDFYGNYLGLRLSDRSGGDVAFLHGAHGSEHHMIAFGRSNGTGLHHSSWDVPSVADVGQGAMQMRDAGYARGWGVGRHVLGSNYFHYVRDPWGSYAEYSADMDYIPSGQIWVAGDHPAEDSFYQWGPEPPEDFGTNHEIDGASADSR
;
A
#
# COMPACT_ATOMS: atom_id res chain seq x y z
N MET A 1 0.02 51.06 -38.04
CA MET A 1 -0.66 49.80 -37.65
C MET A 1 0.13 48.67 -38.30
N ARG A 2 0.93 47.93 -37.53
CA ARG A 2 1.75 46.81 -38.03
C ARG A 2 0.98 45.53 -37.77
N ASN A 3 0.64 44.80 -38.84
CA ASN A 3 0.14 43.43 -38.75
C ASN A 3 1.33 42.50 -38.45
N SER A 4 1.22 41.70 -37.40
CA SER A 4 2.16 40.64 -37.05
C SER A 4 1.39 39.33 -36.93
N THR A 5 1.81 38.39 -37.76
CA THR A 5 1.28 37.07 -38.03
C THR A 5 1.27 36.19 -36.78
N THR A 6 0.13 35.58 -36.47
CA THR A 6 -0.01 34.51 -35.48
C THR A 6 0.49 33.20 -36.09
N GLY A 7 1.65 32.73 -35.65
CA GLY A 7 2.13 31.38 -35.91
C GLY A 7 1.35 30.39 -35.05
N SER A 8 0.55 29.53 -35.67
CA SER A 8 -0.05 28.37 -35.03
C SER A 8 1.05 27.36 -34.73
N VAL A 9 1.35 27.15 -33.45
CA VAL A 9 2.23 26.06 -33.01
C VAL A 9 1.40 24.78 -33.09
N ALA A 10 1.71 23.93 -34.06
CA ALA A 10 1.15 22.60 -34.14
C ALA A 10 1.49 21.85 -32.84
N LEU A 11 0.45 21.44 -32.12
CA LEU A 11 0.57 20.52 -30.99
C LEU A 11 1.18 19.23 -31.54
N ALA A 12 2.45 18.95 -31.22
CA ALA A 12 3.07 17.70 -31.58
C ALA A 12 2.25 16.59 -30.92
N MET A 13 1.61 15.75 -31.75
CA MET A 13 1.00 14.52 -31.28
C MET A 13 2.12 13.69 -30.64
N VAL A 14 2.03 13.48 -29.34
CA VAL A 14 2.93 12.57 -28.63
C VAL A 14 2.70 11.19 -29.23
N GLU A 15 3.74 10.63 -29.85
CA GLU A 15 3.75 9.24 -30.30
C GLU A 15 3.29 8.33 -29.15
N PRO A 16 2.39 7.36 -29.38
CA PRO A 16 1.97 6.47 -28.32
C PRO A 16 3.21 5.73 -27.80
N VAL A 17 3.54 5.96 -26.53
CA VAL A 17 4.53 5.15 -25.82
C VAL A 17 4.09 3.70 -25.96
N ALA A 18 4.98 2.82 -26.40
CA ALA A 18 4.69 1.40 -26.52
C ALA A 18 4.03 0.90 -25.22
N PRO A 19 3.03 -0.01 -25.29
CA PRO A 19 2.37 -0.53 -24.10
C PRO A 19 3.42 -0.98 -23.09
N ILE A 20 3.29 -0.53 -21.84
CA ILE A 20 4.10 -1.02 -20.74
C ILE A 20 3.22 -2.07 -20.07
N PRO A 21 3.36 -3.38 -20.37
CA PRO A 21 2.51 -4.42 -19.79
C PRO A 21 2.84 -4.61 -18.31
N ALA A 22 2.39 -3.67 -17.49
CA ALA A 22 2.70 -3.57 -16.08
C ALA A 22 1.44 -3.14 -15.33
N VAL A 23 1.32 -3.58 -14.09
CA VAL A 23 0.24 -3.15 -13.21
C VAL A 23 0.40 -1.67 -12.88
N HIS A 24 -0.72 -0.94 -12.81
CA HIS A 24 -0.72 0.48 -12.47
C HIS A 24 -1.07 0.75 -11.00
N SER A 25 -1.75 -0.18 -10.33
CA SER A 25 -2.21 0.02 -8.95
C SER A 25 -2.31 -1.26 -8.15
N LEU A 26 -1.99 -1.15 -6.86
CA LEU A 26 -2.52 -2.05 -5.84
C LEU A 26 -4.01 -1.72 -5.68
N ASP A 27 -4.87 -2.61 -6.17
CA ASP A 27 -6.30 -2.38 -6.25
C ASP A 27 -7.03 -2.85 -4.98
N GLY A 28 -6.53 -3.90 -4.34
CA GLY A 28 -7.02 -4.31 -3.03
C GLY A 28 -6.40 -5.60 -2.52
N PHE A 29 -6.90 -6.11 -1.40
CA PHE A 29 -6.46 -7.38 -0.83
C PHE A 29 -7.59 -8.10 -0.09
N THR A 30 -7.45 -9.41 0.09
CA THR A 30 -8.36 -10.20 0.92
C THR A 30 -7.62 -10.71 2.15
N LEU A 31 -8.16 -10.43 3.33
CA LEU A 31 -7.58 -10.83 4.61
C LEU A 31 -8.59 -11.67 5.40
N MET A 32 -8.18 -12.86 5.79
CA MET A 32 -8.91 -13.65 6.78
C MET A 32 -8.55 -13.12 8.17
N VAL A 33 -9.55 -12.96 9.04
CA VAL A 33 -9.37 -12.54 10.44
C VAL A 33 -10.17 -13.44 11.40
N PRO A 34 -9.77 -13.55 12.68
CA PRO A 34 -10.47 -14.38 13.66
C PRO A 34 -11.91 -13.95 13.95
N ASP A 35 -12.16 -12.64 13.93
CA ASP A 35 -13.42 -12.04 14.39
C ASP A 35 -13.72 -10.78 13.56
N LEU A 36 -14.83 -10.80 12.81
CA LEU A 36 -15.24 -9.67 11.99
C LEU A 36 -15.84 -8.52 12.82
N ASP A 37 -16.43 -8.77 13.98
CA ASP A 37 -16.95 -7.68 14.82
C ASP A 37 -15.77 -6.87 15.39
N GLN A 38 -14.73 -7.56 15.85
CA GLN A 38 -13.49 -6.91 16.28
C GLN A 38 -12.78 -6.17 15.13
N ALA A 39 -12.76 -6.75 13.93
CA ALA A 39 -12.21 -6.08 12.75
C ALA A 39 -13.01 -4.82 12.39
N GLN A 40 -14.34 -4.88 12.46
CA GLN A 40 -15.20 -3.73 12.21
C GLN A 40 -14.92 -2.59 13.18
N GLU A 41 -14.78 -2.90 14.48
CA GLU A 41 -14.41 -1.91 15.50
C GLU A 41 -13.04 -1.28 15.22
N PHE A 42 -12.02 -2.10 14.93
CA PHE A 42 -10.67 -1.63 14.66
C PHE A 42 -10.60 -0.72 13.43
N TYR A 43 -11.09 -1.17 12.28
CA TYR A 43 -10.99 -0.39 11.04
C TYR A 43 -11.94 0.82 11.02
N SER A 44 -13.07 0.75 11.72
CA SER A 44 -13.90 1.93 11.98
C SER A 44 -13.17 2.91 12.90
N ALA A 45 -12.52 2.46 13.98
CA ALA A 45 -11.70 3.35 14.80
C ALA A 45 -10.56 3.98 13.98
N PHE A 46 -9.97 3.24 13.04
CA PHE A 46 -8.90 3.71 12.15
C PHE A 46 -9.37 4.79 11.16
N GLY A 47 -10.69 4.93 10.96
CA GLY A 47 -11.24 5.97 10.09
C GLY A 47 -11.58 5.49 8.69
N LEU A 48 -11.64 4.18 8.46
CA LEU A 48 -12.18 3.61 7.22
C LEU A 48 -13.71 3.53 7.31
N ALA A 49 -14.34 3.50 6.14
CA ALA A 49 -15.73 3.11 5.99
C ALA A 49 -15.78 1.58 5.90
N VAL A 50 -16.53 0.95 6.81
CA VAL A 50 -16.62 -0.50 6.93
C VAL A 50 -18.05 -0.93 6.66
N ASP A 51 -18.27 -1.60 5.53
CA ASP A 51 -19.59 -2.11 5.15
C ASP A 51 -19.65 -3.62 5.42
N ARG A 52 -20.66 -4.07 6.17
CA ARG A 52 -20.93 -5.50 6.32
C ARG A 52 -21.77 -6.02 5.15
N ALA A 53 -21.26 -7.02 4.46
CA ALA A 53 -21.89 -7.61 3.29
C ALA A 53 -22.02 -9.13 3.47
N GLY A 54 -23.03 -9.58 4.22
CA GLY A 54 -23.17 -10.99 4.56
C GLY A 54 -22.13 -11.45 5.58
N ASP A 55 -21.29 -12.41 5.21
CA ASP A 55 -20.24 -13.02 6.04
C ASP A 55 -18.86 -12.38 5.88
N ARG A 56 -18.81 -11.15 5.35
CA ARG A 56 -17.59 -10.38 5.12
C ARG A 56 -17.75 -8.90 5.47
N LEU A 57 -16.62 -8.23 5.61
CA LEU A 57 -16.52 -6.78 5.67
C LEU A 57 -15.81 -6.24 4.43
N LEU A 58 -16.32 -5.14 3.89
CA LEU A 58 -15.68 -4.39 2.81
C LEU A 58 -15.10 -3.11 3.39
N LEU A 59 -13.79 -2.93 3.26
CA LEU A 59 -13.10 -1.71 3.70
C LEU A 59 -13.00 -0.73 2.54
N ARG A 60 -13.42 0.51 2.82
CA ARG A 60 -13.42 1.63 1.88
C ARG A 60 -12.84 2.86 2.54
N THR A 61 -12.44 3.82 1.72
CA THR A 61 -12.22 5.19 2.18
C THR A 61 -13.51 5.99 2.08
N HIS A 62 -13.68 6.99 2.96
CA HIS A 62 -14.89 7.79 2.97
C HIS A 62 -15.01 8.61 1.68
N GLY A 63 -16.21 8.63 1.08
CA GLY A 63 -16.48 9.37 -0.16
C GLY A 63 -16.16 8.61 -1.45
N ASP A 64 -15.75 7.34 -1.35
CA ASP A 64 -15.42 6.47 -2.47
C ASP A 64 -16.23 5.15 -2.41
N GLN A 65 -16.52 4.57 -3.57
CA GLN A 65 -17.14 3.24 -3.75
C GLN A 65 -16.12 2.16 -4.14
N HIS A 66 -14.83 2.48 -4.14
CA HIS A 66 -13.76 1.50 -4.28
C HIS A 66 -13.66 0.61 -3.05
N VAL A 67 -13.48 -0.70 -3.22
CA VAL A 67 -13.22 -1.65 -2.13
C VAL A 67 -11.72 -1.89 -2.06
N TRP A 68 -11.07 -1.41 -1.01
CA TRP A 68 -9.63 -1.57 -0.81
C TRP A 68 -9.28 -2.90 -0.14
N ALA A 69 -10.17 -3.44 0.70
CA ALA A 69 -9.98 -4.75 1.29
C ALA A 69 -11.29 -5.49 1.52
N ASP A 70 -11.24 -6.81 1.38
CA ASP A 70 -12.30 -7.74 1.74
C ASP A 70 -11.84 -8.57 2.95
N LEU A 71 -12.59 -8.52 4.05
CA LEU A 71 -12.29 -9.28 5.26
C LEU A 71 -13.27 -10.44 5.40
N VAL A 72 -12.72 -11.64 5.54
CA VAL A 72 -13.50 -12.87 5.79
C VAL A 72 -13.15 -13.44 7.15
N GLN A 73 -14.09 -14.14 7.79
CA GLN A 73 -13.81 -14.77 9.07
C GLN A 73 -13.18 -16.16 8.91
N GLY A 74 -12.22 -16.49 9.77
CA GLY A 74 -11.63 -17.82 9.85
C GLY A 74 -10.92 -18.06 11.18
N PRO A 75 -10.19 -19.17 11.34
CA PRO A 75 -9.62 -19.54 12.64
C PRO A 75 -8.45 -18.66 13.10
N ARG A 76 -7.77 -18.00 12.16
CA ARG A 76 -6.61 -17.13 12.43
C ARG A 76 -6.45 -16.11 11.32
N LYS A 77 -5.65 -15.05 11.57
CA LYS A 77 -5.26 -14.12 10.51
C LYS A 77 -4.55 -14.86 9.38
N ARG A 78 -4.96 -14.60 8.14
CA ARG A 78 -4.22 -15.03 6.95
C ARG A 78 -4.42 -14.09 5.78
N LEU A 79 -3.35 -13.58 5.18
CA LEU A 79 -3.46 -12.92 3.88
C LEU A 79 -3.83 -13.96 2.82
N LEU A 80 -4.96 -13.77 2.15
CA LEU A 80 -5.47 -14.73 1.16
C LEU A 80 -5.08 -14.32 -0.25
N SER A 81 -5.23 -13.05 -0.59
CA SER A 81 -4.92 -12.56 -1.93
C SER A 81 -4.64 -11.07 -1.99
N ILE A 82 -4.01 -10.66 -3.09
CA ILE A 82 -3.81 -9.26 -3.47
C ILE A 82 -4.33 -9.09 -4.89
N ARG A 83 -4.94 -7.95 -5.18
CA ARG A 83 -5.37 -7.55 -6.52
C ARG A 83 -4.56 -6.37 -7.02
N PHE A 84 -4.14 -6.45 -8.27
CA PHE A 84 -3.56 -5.36 -9.02
C PHE A 84 -4.42 -4.99 -10.23
N GLY A 85 -4.48 -3.69 -10.52
CA GLY A 85 -5.17 -3.14 -11.68
C GLY A 85 -4.23 -2.99 -12.89
N ILE A 86 -4.74 -3.32 -14.07
CA ILE A 86 -4.17 -2.98 -15.38
C ILE A 86 -5.17 -2.17 -16.22
N TYR A 87 -4.67 -1.40 -17.19
CA TYR A 87 -5.53 -0.77 -18.17
C TYR A 87 -6.09 -1.83 -19.13
N GLU A 88 -7.30 -1.59 -19.66
CA GLU A 88 -7.88 -2.45 -20.70
C GLU A 88 -6.96 -2.54 -21.93
N ALA A 89 -6.31 -1.44 -22.29
CA ALA A 89 -5.35 -1.39 -23.40
C ALA A 89 -4.12 -2.31 -23.20
N ASP A 90 -3.76 -2.61 -21.94
CA ASP A 90 -2.62 -3.46 -21.62
C ASP A 90 -3.00 -4.95 -21.54
N ARG A 91 -4.30 -5.29 -21.54
CA ARG A 91 -4.80 -6.66 -21.33
C ARG A 91 -4.12 -7.69 -22.24
N ALA A 92 -4.06 -7.42 -23.54
CA ALA A 92 -3.48 -8.35 -24.51
C ALA A 92 -1.98 -8.54 -24.30
N ALA A 93 -1.24 -7.44 -24.09
CA ALA A 93 0.20 -7.49 -23.86
C ALA A 93 0.54 -8.17 -22.52
N PHE A 94 -0.30 -8.02 -21.50
CA PHE A 94 -0.15 -8.71 -20.22
C PHE A 94 -0.45 -10.21 -20.34
N ALA A 95 -1.48 -10.59 -21.10
CA ALA A 95 -1.77 -11.99 -21.39
C ALA A 95 -0.62 -12.69 -22.14
N GLU A 96 -0.02 -12.00 -23.12
CA GLU A 96 1.18 -12.47 -23.83
C GLU A 96 2.37 -12.61 -22.89
N ARG A 97 2.62 -11.61 -22.03
CA ARG A 97 3.68 -11.65 -21.01
C ARG A 97 3.58 -12.87 -20.09
N LEU A 98 2.36 -13.30 -19.78
CA LEU A 98 2.09 -14.43 -18.89
C LEU A 98 1.88 -15.75 -19.63
N ALA A 99 2.04 -15.80 -20.96
CA ALA A 99 1.72 -16.98 -21.77
C ALA A 99 2.48 -18.24 -21.29
N ASP A 100 3.76 -18.09 -20.96
CA ASP A 100 4.65 -19.19 -20.55
C ASP A 100 4.54 -19.57 -19.06
N VAL A 101 3.73 -18.86 -18.27
CA VAL A 101 3.46 -19.25 -16.88
C VAL A 101 2.60 -20.52 -16.89
N ARG A 102 3.04 -21.53 -16.12
CA ARG A 102 2.36 -22.84 -16.02
C ARG A 102 0.91 -22.66 -15.56
N ASP A 103 -0.01 -23.43 -16.16
CA ASP A 103 -1.44 -23.38 -15.82
C ASP A 103 -1.73 -23.75 -14.34
N THR A 104 -0.85 -24.51 -13.68
CA THR A 104 -0.98 -24.78 -12.24
C THR A 104 -0.72 -23.55 -11.37
N GLU A 105 -0.05 -22.55 -11.92
CA GLU A 105 0.35 -21.31 -11.26
C GLU A 105 -0.40 -20.09 -11.83
N LYS A 106 -1.29 -20.31 -12.81
CA LYS A 106 -2.06 -19.28 -13.50
C LYS A 106 -3.46 -19.77 -13.87
N GLN A 107 -4.49 -19.02 -13.51
CA GLN A 107 -5.87 -19.28 -13.92
C GLN A 107 -6.49 -18.01 -14.52
N THR A 108 -7.06 -18.10 -15.72
CA THR A 108 -7.78 -17.00 -16.35
C THR A 108 -9.29 -17.21 -16.19
N GLN A 109 -9.97 -16.21 -15.66
CA GLN A 109 -11.42 -16.21 -15.45
C GLN A 109 -12.17 -15.79 -16.73
N GLU A 110 -13.49 -16.02 -16.77
CA GLU A 110 -14.34 -15.66 -17.91
C GLU A 110 -14.38 -14.15 -18.20
N ASP A 111 -14.24 -13.32 -17.17
CA ASP A 111 -14.14 -11.86 -17.26
C ASP A 111 -12.73 -11.37 -17.66
N GLY A 112 -11.79 -12.31 -17.84
CA GLY A 112 -10.41 -12.07 -18.21
C GLY A 112 -9.51 -11.62 -17.05
N ALA A 113 -9.97 -11.71 -15.80
CA ALA A 113 -9.07 -11.60 -14.65
C ALA A 113 -8.10 -12.78 -14.63
N ILE A 114 -6.83 -12.53 -14.30
CA ILE A 114 -5.77 -13.53 -14.26
C ILE A 114 -5.31 -13.70 -12.83
N TRP A 115 -5.47 -14.91 -12.29
CA TRP A 115 -4.97 -15.30 -10.98
C TRP A 115 -3.62 -15.99 -11.13
N LEU A 116 -2.64 -15.54 -10.37
CA LEU A 116 -1.29 -16.07 -10.31
C LEU A 116 -0.99 -16.62 -8.91
N THR A 117 -0.17 -17.65 -8.83
CA THR A 117 0.44 -18.10 -7.58
C THR A 117 1.81 -17.43 -7.44
N ALA A 118 1.91 -16.44 -6.56
CA ALA A 118 3.15 -15.78 -6.22
C ALA A 118 4.07 -16.68 -5.37
N PRO A 119 5.35 -16.30 -5.17
CA PRO A 119 6.21 -16.95 -4.18
C PRO A 119 5.50 -17.12 -2.84
N ASP A 120 5.86 -18.19 -2.13
CA ASP A 120 5.23 -18.59 -0.85
C ASP A 120 3.73 -18.95 -0.94
N GLY A 121 3.20 -19.08 -2.15
CA GLY A 121 1.85 -19.61 -2.41
C GLY A 121 0.73 -18.57 -2.26
N LEU A 122 1.06 -17.28 -2.21
CA LEU A 122 0.07 -16.20 -2.14
C LEU A 122 -0.65 -16.05 -3.49
N SER A 123 -1.98 -15.91 -3.46
CA SER A 123 -2.76 -15.66 -4.67
C SER A 123 -2.71 -14.18 -5.07
N VAL A 124 -2.39 -13.91 -6.33
CA VAL A 124 -2.37 -12.56 -6.89
C VAL A 124 -3.33 -12.47 -8.07
N GLU A 125 -4.30 -11.59 -7.98
CA GLU A 125 -5.24 -11.29 -9.04
C GLU A 125 -4.75 -10.08 -9.86
N VAL A 126 -4.78 -10.19 -11.17
CA VAL A 126 -4.59 -9.09 -12.11
C VAL A 126 -5.88 -8.91 -12.89
N ALA A 127 -6.50 -7.74 -12.76
CA ALA A 127 -7.77 -7.45 -13.40
C ALA A 127 -7.73 -6.08 -14.07
N VAL A 128 -8.57 -5.90 -15.09
CA VAL A 128 -8.80 -4.57 -15.64
C VAL A 128 -9.61 -3.75 -14.63
N ALA A 129 -9.06 -2.60 -14.23
CA ALA A 129 -9.66 -1.73 -13.23
C ALA A 129 -9.31 -0.26 -13.52
N PRO A 130 -10.08 0.71 -12.98
CA PRO A 130 -9.63 2.09 -12.92
C PRO A 130 -8.29 2.21 -12.18
N LYS A 131 -7.42 3.15 -12.59
CA LYS A 131 -6.19 3.42 -11.84
C LYS A 131 -6.50 4.14 -10.53
N THR A 132 -6.02 3.56 -9.43
CA THR A 132 -6.24 4.07 -8.06
C THR A 132 -4.97 4.67 -7.45
N SER A 133 -3.79 4.31 -7.96
CA SER A 133 -2.52 4.97 -7.62
C SER A 133 -2.48 6.41 -8.14
N PRO A 134 -1.86 7.37 -7.42
CA PRO A 134 -1.76 8.75 -7.89
C PRO A 134 -1.06 8.91 -9.24
N ASP A 135 -1.50 9.86 -10.06
CA ASP A 135 -0.84 10.27 -11.31
C ASP A 135 0.19 11.39 -11.13
N ALA A 136 0.26 11.94 -9.91
CA ALA A 136 1.22 12.97 -9.52
C ALA A 136 1.49 12.88 -8.02
N LYS A 137 2.57 13.53 -7.57
CA LYS A 137 2.84 13.73 -6.15
C LYS A 137 1.63 14.37 -5.49
N ALA A 138 1.08 13.69 -4.47
CA ALA A 138 -0.05 14.21 -3.71
C ALA A 138 0.32 15.54 -3.04
N SER A 139 -0.65 16.45 -2.94
CA SER A 139 -0.44 17.67 -2.16
C SER A 139 -0.16 17.30 -0.70
N PHE A 140 0.93 17.83 -0.19
CA PHE A 140 1.33 17.75 1.20
C PHE A 140 1.28 19.17 1.78
N GLY A 141 0.56 19.34 2.87
CA GLY A 141 0.33 20.66 3.44
C GLY A 141 0.19 20.63 4.96
N VAL A 142 0.29 21.81 5.56
CA VAL A 142 -0.05 21.99 6.97
C VAL A 142 -1.58 22.06 7.07
N PRO A 143 -2.21 21.36 8.03
CA PRO A 143 -3.65 21.49 8.24
C PRO A 143 -4.07 22.95 8.43
N PRO A 144 -5.32 23.29 8.08
CA PRO A 144 -5.83 24.63 8.31
C PRO A 144 -5.75 25.00 9.79
N ARG A 145 -5.44 26.28 10.05
CA ARG A 145 -5.47 26.82 11.41
C ARG A 145 -6.89 26.76 11.96
N HIS A 146 -7.00 26.53 13.27
CA HIS A 146 -8.29 26.61 13.96
C HIS A 146 -8.95 27.99 13.81
N ASP A 147 -8.16 29.06 13.90
CA ASP A 147 -8.58 30.44 13.63
C ASP A 147 -7.38 31.32 13.19
N PRO A 148 -7.57 32.61 12.84
CA PRO A 148 -6.48 33.47 12.36
C PRO A 148 -5.30 33.63 13.31
N HIS A 149 -5.48 33.39 14.61
CA HIS A 149 -4.47 33.57 15.64
C HIS A 149 -4.02 32.26 16.30
N ARG A 150 -4.83 31.19 16.23
CA ARG A 150 -4.54 29.90 16.87
C ARG A 150 -4.31 28.81 15.84
N GLY A 151 -3.13 28.20 15.91
CA GLY A 151 -2.77 27.06 15.05
C GLY A 151 -3.64 25.83 15.28
N ALA A 152 -3.89 25.47 16.53
CA ALA A 152 -4.65 24.27 16.90
C ALA A 152 -5.87 24.60 17.76
N GLY A 153 -6.93 23.81 17.58
CA GLY A 153 -8.14 23.85 18.40
C GLY A 153 -8.03 22.98 19.65
N PRO A 154 -9.02 23.03 20.55
CA PRO A 154 -9.11 22.10 21.67
C PRO A 154 -9.31 20.66 21.16
N ARG A 155 -8.77 19.67 21.90
CA ARG A 155 -8.81 18.25 21.53
C ARG A 155 -10.21 17.73 21.18
N GLY A 156 -11.24 18.13 21.93
CA GLY A 156 -12.64 17.72 21.66
C GLY A 156 -13.24 18.28 20.37
N LYS A 157 -12.52 19.14 19.65
CA LYS A 157 -12.89 19.66 18.33
C LYS A 157 -11.96 19.16 17.21
N ALA A 158 -11.03 18.25 17.50
CA ALA A 158 -10.21 17.63 16.47
C ALA A 158 -11.11 16.84 15.52
N ALA A 159 -10.89 17.01 14.22
CA ALA A 159 -11.62 16.25 13.21
C ALA A 159 -11.21 14.78 13.27
N ARG A 160 -12.16 13.88 13.00
CA ARG A 160 -11.85 12.47 12.80
C ARG A 160 -11.00 12.33 11.54
N ILE A 161 -9.91 11.59 11.64
CA ILE A 161 -9.04 11.27 10.51
C ILE A 161 -9.67 10.15 9.71
N THR A 162 -9.79 10.39 8.41
CA THR A 162 -10.29 9.43 7.41
C THR A 162 -9.26 9.35 6.28
N PRO A 163 -8.62 8.20 6.05
CA PRO A 163 -7.64 8.06 4.97
C PRO A 163 -8.22 8.32 3.58
N ARG A 164 -7.36 8.75 2.65
CA ARG A 164 -7.73 9.06 1.26
C ARG A 164 -7.82 7.79 0.40
N ARG A 165 -6.85 6.88 0.57
CA ARG A 165 -6.72 5.63 -0.19
C ARG A 165 -5.78 4.66 0.53
N LEU A 166 -5.75 3.42 0.05
CA LEU A 166 -4.63 2.51 0.31
C LEU A 166 -3.38 3.04 -0.43
N SER A 167 -2.27 3.16 0.26
CA SER A 167 -0.97 3.58 -0.31
C SER A 167 -0.19 2.36 -0.76
N HIS A 168 0.07 1.45 0.18
CA HIS A 168 0.81 0.23 -0.07
C HIS A 168 0.44 -0.86 0.93
N ILE A 169 0.88 -2.08 0.63
CA ILE A 169 0.90 -3.18 1.59
C ILE A 169 2.33 -3.69 1.73
N SER A 170 2.69 -4.11 2.94
CA SER A 170 3.97 -4.77 3.20
C SER A 170 3.72 -6.21 3.61
N LEU A 171 4.49 -7.11 3.01
CA LEU A 171 4.34 -8.56 3.15
C LEU A 171 5.58 -9.19 3.74
N PHE A 172 5.40 -10.30 4.42
CA PHE A 172 6.48 -11.22 4.73
C PHE A 172 6.69 -12.21 3.56
N THR A 173 7.95 -12.56 3.30
CA THR A 173 8.33 -13.59 2.32
C THR A 173 9.53 -14.41 2.78
N THR A 174 9.62 -15.66 2.32
CA THR A 174 10.79 -16.51 2.61
C THR A 174 12.02 -16.15 1.78
N ASP A 175 11.82 -15.50 0.63
CA ASP A 175 12.87 -15.20 -0.33
C ASP A 175 12.58 -13.90 -1.08
N LEU A 176 13.30 -12.84 -0.68
CA LEU A 176 13.17 -11.52 -1.31
C LEU A 176 13.53 -11.52 -2.79
N GLY A 177 14.55 -12.30 -3.19
CA GLY A 177 14.97 -12.35 -4.59
C GLY A 177 13.86 -12.89 -5.47
N ARG A 178 13.25 -14.00 -5.05
CA ARG A 178 12.10 -14.59 -5.74
C ARG A 178 10.88 -13.67 -5.76
N ALA A 179 10.63 -12.93 -4.68
CA ALA A 179 9.58 -11.91 -4.67
C ALA A 179 9.88 -10.81 -5.70
N ILE A 180 11.05 -10.18 -5.64
CA ILE A 180 11.45 -9.11 -6.58
C ILE A 180 11.33 -9.60 -8.03
N ASP A 181 11.84 -10.80 -8.32
CA ASP A 181 11.79 -11.39 -9.67
C ASP A 181 10.35 -11.65 -10.11
N PHE A 182 9.49 -12.20 -9.24
CA PHE A 182 8.11 -12.46 -9.61
C PHE A 182 7.36 -11.16 -9.93
N TYR A 183 7.38 -10.21 -8.99
CA TYR A 183 6.65 -8.96 -9.12
C TYR A 183 7.21 -8.07 -10.24
N GLY A 184 8.52 -8.13 -10.50
CA GLY A 184 9.15 -7.42 -11.61
C GLY A 184 8.89 -8.07 -12.97
N ASN A 185 9.15 -9.38 -13.09
CA ASN A 185 9.08 -10.07 -14.39
C ASN A 185 7.65 -10.29 -14.85
N TYR A 186 6.72 -10.65 -13.94
CA TYR A 186 5.33 -10.97 -14.29
C TYR A 186 4.41 -9.77 -14.16
N LEU A 187 4.56 -8.93 -13.13
CA LEU A 187 3.67 -7.77 -12.93
C LEU A 187 4.21 -6.46 -13.48
N GLY A 188 5.47 -6.42 -13.92
CA GLY A 188 6.09 -5.21 -14.45
C GLY A 188 6.36 -4.13 -13.39
N LEU A 189 6.35 -4.49 -12.10
CA LEU A 189 6.80 -3.60 -11.05
C LEU A 189 8.31 -3.38 -11.13
N ARG A 190 8.81 -2.32 -10.49
CA ARG A 190 10.22 -1.96 -10.51
C ARG A 190 10.73 -1.81 -9.09
N LEU A 191 11.94 -2.30 -8.83
CA LEU A 191 12.60 -2.07 -7.56
C LEU A 191 12.85 -0.58 -7.39
N SER A 192 12.40 -0.04 -6.27
CA SER A 192 12.67 1.34 -5.86
C SER A 192 13.90 1.38 -4.99
N ASP A 193 13.93 0.61 -3.92
CA ASP A 193 15.07 0.49 -3.02
C ASP A 193 15.02 -0.84 -2.27
N ARG A 194 16.16 -1.25 -1.70
CA ARG A 194 16.25 -2.37 -0.76
C ARG A 194 17.23 -2.07 0.36
N SER A 195 17.17 -2.87 1.42
CA SER A 195 18.24 -2.94 2.40
C SER A 195 18.67 -4.40 2.59
N GLY A 196 19.84 -4.70 2.04
CA GLY A 196 20.44 -6.02 2.08
C GLY A 196 19.49 -7.13 1.61
N GLY A 197 19.42 -8.19 2.41
CA GLY A 197 18.51 -9.31 2.20
C GLY A 197 17.24 -9.25 3.06
N ASP A 198 16.95 -8.11 3.70
CA ASP A 198 15.93 -8.01 4.73
C ASP A 198 14.66 -7.29 4.28
N VAL A 199 14.77 -6.21 3.49
CA VAL A 199 13.60 -5.50 2.95
C VAL A 199 13.76 -5.05 1.50
N ALA A 200 12.66 -5.00 0.75
CA ALA A 200 12.60 -4.48 -0.62
C ALA A 200 11.28 -3.74 -0.90
N PHE A 201 11.36 -2.68 -1.72
CA PHE A 201 10.24 -1.78 -2.04
C PHE A 201 10.06 -1.69 -3.55
N LEU A 202 8.83 -1.89 -4.06
CA LEU A 202 8.56 -1.90 -5.51
C LEU A 202 7.47 -0.91 -5.92
N HIS A 203 7.75 -0.11 -6.95
CA HIS A 203 6.85 0.87 -7.56
C HIS A 203 6.26 0.42 -8.90
N GLY A 204 5.17 1.08 -9.31
CA GLY A 204 4.47 0.84 -10.57
C GLY A 204 5.07 1.62 -11.73
N ALA A 205 4.98 1.06 -12.94
CA ALA A 205 5.58 1.67 -14.13
C ALA A 205 4.80 2.86 -14.70
N HIS A 206 3.52 2.99 -14.33
CA HIS A 206 2.56 3.99 -14.83
C HIS A 206 2.51 5.27 -13.98
N GLY A 207 3.56 5.55 -13.21
CA GLY A 207 3.56 6.60 -12.21
C GLY A 207 2.88 6.13 -10.91
N SER A 208 3.63 6.13 -9.82
CA SER A 208 3.14 5.74 -8.50
C SER A 208 3.96 6.39 -7.39
N GLU A 209 3.53 6.20 -6.15
CA GLU A 209 4.40 6.43 -5.00
C GLU A 209 5.59 5.44 -5.02
N HIS A 210 6.60 5.73 -4.20
CA HIS A 210 7.87 4.99 -4.10
C HIS A 210 7.67 3.48 -3.97
N HIS A 211 6.56 3.04 -3.37
CA HIS A 211 6.18 1.65 -3.46
C HIS A 211 4.66 1.51 -3.38
N MET A 212 4.15 0.50 -4.09
CA MET A 212 2.80 -0.03 -3.88
C MET A 212 2.84 -1.32 -3.07
N ILE A 213 3.98 -2.01 -3.09
CA ILE A 213 4.22 -3.23 -2.33
C ILE A 213 5.63 -3.23 -1.76
N ALA A 214 5.75 -3.67 -0.51
CA ALA A 214 7.02 -3.89 0.15
C ALA A 214 7.11 -5.33 0.67
N PHE A 215 8.32 -5.81 0.86
CA PHE A 215 8.60 -7.15 1.38
C PHE A 215 9.59 -7.07 2.53
N GLY A 216 9.33 -7.80 3.60
CA GLY A 216 10.26 -8.12 4.68
C GLY A 216 10.56 -9.61 4.71
N ARG A 217 11.83 -9.98 4.92
CA ARG A 217 12.23 -11.39 5.02
C ARG A 217 11.64 -12.03 6.29
N SER A 218 11.13 -13.25 6.16
CA SER A 218 10.58 -14.05 7.26
C SER A 218 10.70 -15.55 6.94
N ASN A 219 10.23 -16.41 7.85
CA ASN A 219 10.19 -17.87 7.64
C ASN A 219 8.89 -18.34 6.97
N GLY A 220 8.01 -17.41 6.58
CA GLY A 220 6.82 -17.70 5.80
C GLY A 220 6.13 -16.42 5.31
N THR A 221 5.09 -16.59 4.51
CA THR A 221 4.27 -15.48 4.01
C THR A 221 3.36 -14.91 5.09
N GLY A 222 2.92 -13.67 4.89
CA GLY A 222 1.91 -13.03 5.72
C GLY A 222 1.84 -11.53 5.48
N LEU A 223 0.79 -10.89 5.97
CA LEU A 223 0.68 -9.43 5.97
C LEU A 223 1.52 -8.86 7.12
N HIS A 224 2.46 -7.97 6.82
CA HIS A 224 3.07 -7.12 7.83
C HIS A 224 2.14 -5.95 8.14
N HIS A 225 1.77 -5.16 7.13
CA HIS A 225 0.88 -4.02 7.32
C HIS A 225 0.14 -3.59 6.06
N SER A 226 -1.01 -2.95 6.25
CA SER A 226 -1.70 -2.13 5.24
C SER A 226 -1.49 -0.65 5.56
N SER A 227 -1.07 0.14 4.58
CA SER A 227 -0.74 1.55 4.77
C SER A 227 -1.69 2.48 4.06
N TRP A 228 -2.14 3.52 4.74
CA TRP A 228 -3.25 4.37 4.34
C TRP A 228 -2.84 5.83 4.32
N ASP A 229 -3.03 6.46 3.16
CA ASP A 229 -2.54 7.80 2.89
C ASP A 229 -3.42 8.88 3.54
N VAL A 230 -2.78 9.80 4.27
CA VAL A 230 -3.41 10.97 4.89
C VAL A 230 -2.73 12.28 4.44
N PRO A 231 -3.42 13.44 4.50
CA PRO A 231 -2.95 14.67 3.85
C PRO A 231 -1.66 15.28 4.44
N SER A 232 -1.37 15.03 5.72
CA SER A 232 -0.26 15.68 6.42
C SER A 232 0.32 14.86 7.57
N VAL A 233 1.53 15.23 8.02
CA VAL A 233 2.13 14.69 9.24
C VAL A 233 1.30 14.96 10.50
N ALA A 234 0.53 16.05 10.50
CA ALA A 234 -0.37 16.35 11.60
C ALA A 234 -1.59 15.40 11.59
N ASP A 235 -2.06 14.98 10.42
CA ASP A 235 -3.11 13.96 10.31
C ASP A 235 -2.60 12.58 10.75
N VAL A 236 -1.33 12.25 10.46
CA VAL A 236 -0.66 11.06 11.03
C VAL A 236 -0.69 11.11 12.56
N GLY A 237 -0.32 12.25 13.15
CA GLY A 237 -0.36 12.45 14.60
C GLY A 237 -1.78 12.42 15.19
N GLN A 238 -2.78 12.98 14.50
CA GLN A 238 -4.18 12.91 14.96
C GLN A 238 -4.76 11.51 14.83
N GLY A 239 -4.40 10.77 13.78
CA GLY A 239 -4.78 9.36 13.59
C GLY A 239 -4.24 8.48 14.71
N ALA A 240 -2.99 8.71 15.13
CA ALA A 240 -2.41 8.06 16.31
C ALA A 240 -3.26 8.28 17.58
N MET A 241 -3.68 9.52 17.79
CA MET A 241 -4.49 9.90 18.96
C MET A 241 -5.91 9.32 18.90
N GLN A 242 -6.51 9.29 17.71
CA GLN A 242 -7.80 8.66 17.45
C GLN A 242 -7.78 7.17 17.81
N MET A 243 -6.76 6.44 17.38
CA MET A 243 -6.63 5.01 17.69
C MET A 243 -6.33 4.75 19.16
N ARG A 244 -5.45 5.56 19.76
CA ARG A 244 -5.18 5.48 21.20
C ARG A 244 -6.43 5.72 22.05
N ASP A 245 -7.27 6.69 21.67
CA ASP A 245 -8.51 7.00 22.38
C ASP A 245 -9.59 5.92 22.20
N ALA A 246 -9.52 5.15 21.11
CA ALA A 246 -10.31 3.95 20.88
C ALA A 246 -9.75 2.70 21.59
N GLY A 247 -8.66 2.82 22.36
CA GLY A 247 -8.03 1.71 23.11
C GLY A 247 -6.90 0.99 22.38
N TYR A 248 -6.58 1.38 21.15
CA TYR A 248 -5.53 0.78 20.33
C TYR A 248 -4.22 1.58 20.46
N ALA A 249 -3.52 1.40 21.59
CA ALA A 249 -2.29 2.15 21.90
C ALA A 249 -0.99 1.45 21.48
N ARG A 250 -1.03 0.17 21.08
CA ARG A 250 0.17 -0.59 20.67
C ARG A 250 0.51 -0.27 19.22
N GLY A 251 1.80 -0.09 18.92
CA GLY A 251 2.23 0.32 17.60
C GLY A 251 3.63 0.92 17.59
N TRP A 252 3.97 1.60 16.50
CA TRP A 252 5.20 2.38 16.37
C TRP A 252 4.83 3.86 16.19
N GLY A 253 5.37 4.70 17.07
CA GLY A 253 5.01 6.12 17.16
C GLY A 253 5.29 6.92 15.89
N VAL A 254 4.91 8.20 15.89
CA VAL A 254 5.08 9.06 14.72
C VAL A 254 6.56 9.19 14.35
N GLY A 255 6.87 8.96 13.08
CA GLY A 255 8.22 9.06 12.56
C GLY A 255 8.29 9.39 11.08
N ARG A 256 9.50 9.34 10.53
CA ARG A 256 9.80 9.56 9.11
C ARG A 256 10.70 8.43 8.62
N HIS A 257 10.29 7.71 7.58
CA HIS A 257 11.13 6.71 6.92
C HIS A 257 12.25 7.38 6.13
N VAL A 258 13.37 6.66 5.97
CA VAL A 258 14.42 7.05 5.01
C VAL A 258 14.01 6.59 3.62
N LEU A 259 13.79 5.29 3.42
CA LEU A 259 13.34 4.74 2.15
C LEU A 259 11.86 5.10 1.88
N GLY A 260 11.59 5.71 0.73
CA GLY A 260 10.28 6.25 0.35
C GLY A 260 9.87 7.54 1.06
N SER A 261 10.66 8.00 2.03
CA SER A 261 10.46 9.28 2.71
C SER A 261 9.08 9.51 3.34
N ASN A 262 8.20 8.53 3.55
CA ASN A 262 6.89 8.83 4.13
C ASN A 262 6.98 9.12 5.64
N TYR A 263 6.14 10.03 6.12
CA TYR A 263 5.78 10.05 7.54
C TYR A 263 4.90 8.85 7.84
N PHE A 264 5.02 8.32 9.05
CA PHE A 264 4.29 7.12 9.45
C PHE A 264 3.77 7.23 10.88
N HIS A 265 2.71 6.48 11.15
CA HIS A 265 2.37 5.97 12.47
C HIS A 265 1.72 4.61 12.32
N TYR A 266 2.26 3.60 12.99
CA TYR A 266 1.74 2.23 12.94
C TYR A 266 0.87 1.95 14.16
N VAL A 267 -0.29 1.34 13.92
CA VAL A 267 -1.18 0.84 14.97
C VAL A 267 -1.31 -0.66 14.80
N ARG A 268 -0.98 -1.41 15.86
CA ARG A 268 -1.07 -2.87 15.84
C ARG A 268 -2.53 -3.29 15.86
N ASP A 269 -2.91 -4.13 14.90
CA ASP A 269 -4.24 -4.70 14.85
C ASP A 269 -4.40 -5.86 15.86
N PRO A 270 -5.64 -6.33 16.10
CA PRO A 270 -5.91 -7.35 17.13
C PRO A 270 -5.22 -8.71 16.90
N TRP A 271 -4.74 -8.97 15.69
CA TRP A 271 -4.16 -10.26 15.29
C TRP A 271 -2.69 -10.16 14.86
N GLY A 272 -2.03 -9.03 15.13
CA GLY A 272 -0.58 -8.89 15.09
C GLY A 272 0.03 -8.31 13.81
N SER A 273 -0.75 -7.89 12.82
CA SER A 273 -0.24 -6.99 11.76
C SER A 273 -0.39 -5.53 12.21
N TYR A 274 -0.12 -4.59 11.31
CA TYR A 274 -0.33 -3.17 11.55
C TYR A 274 -1.21 -2.52 10.48
N ALA A 275 -1.95 -1.48 10.90
CA ALA A 275 -2.46 -0.46 9.99
C ALA A 275 -1.59 0.79 10.17
N GLU A 276 -1.13 1.38 9.07
CA GLU A 276 -0.26 2.55 9.08
C GLU A 276 -1.01 3.78 8.55
N TYR A 277 -0.92 4.90 9.28
CA TYR A 277 -1.19 6.21 8.69
C TYR A 277 0.09 6.71 8.03
N SER A 278 0.07 6.86 6.72
CA SER A 278 1.22 7.30 5.92
C SER A 278 0.94 8.66 5.27
N ALA A 279 1.96 9.49 5.15
CA ALA A 279 1.86 10.75 4.41
C ALA A 279 3.15 11.09 3.70
N ASP A 280 3.04 11.77 2.55
CA ASP A 280 4.16 12.38 1.84
C ASP A 280 5.21 11.40 1.29
N MET A 281 4.83 10.18 0.90
CA MET A 281 5.75 9.26 0.23
C MET A 281 6.29 9.85 -1.08
N ASP A 282 7.54 9.60 -1.41
CA ASP A 282 8.14 10.00 -2.68
C ASP A 282 7.30 9.53 -3.86
N TYR A 283 7.24 10.34 -4.92
CA TYR A 283 6.49 10.03 -6.14
C TYR A 283 7.47 9.80 -7.28
N ILE A 284 7.25 8.72 -8.02
CA ILE A 284 8.04 8.34 -9.18
C ILE A 284 7.15 8.53 -10.42
N PRO A 285 7.32 9.62 -11.19
CA PRO A 285 6.57 9.87 -12.41
C PRO A 285 6.70 8.74 -13.44
N SER A 286 5.65 8.56 -14.25
CA SER A 286 5.71 7.66 -15.40
C SER A 286 6.88 8.03 -16.33
N GLY A 287 7.64 7.03 -16.76
CA GLY A 287 8.83 7.20 -17.60
C GLY A 287 10.09 7.68 -16.86
N GLN A 288 10.02 8.05 -15.58
CA GLN A 288 11.22 8.36 -14.80
C GLN A 288 11.98 7.08 -14.46
N ILE A 289 13.29 7.09 -14.69
CA ILE A 289 14.19 6.03 -14.23
C ILE A 289 14.56 6.35 -12.78
N TRP A 290 14.04 5.59 -11.83
CA TRP A 290 14.49 5.60 -10.46
C TRP A 290 15.76 4.73 -10.32
N VAL A 291 16.82 5.30 -9.77
CA VAL A 291 18.07 4.55 -9.53
C VAL A 291 17.96 3.86 -8.18
N ALA A 292 17.62 2.58 -8.21
CA ALA A 292 17.47 1.81 -6.98
C ALA A 292 18.79 1.65 -6.23
N GLY A 293 18.75 1.87 -4.91
CA GLY A 293 19.87 1.63 -4.01
C GLY A 293 19.72 0.35 -3.19
N ASP A 294 20.87 -0.15 -2.74
CA ASP A 294 20.98 -1.15 -1.68
C ASP A 294 21.62 -0.47 -0.48
N HIS A 295 20.84 -0.26 0.57
CA HIS A 295 21.20 0.62 1.67
C HIS A 295 21.52 -0.18 2.94
N PRO A 296 22.50 0.25 3.75
CA PRO A 296 22.79 -0.40 5.02
C PRO A 296 21.60 -0.28 5.98
N ALA A 297 21.32 -1.33 6.76
CA ALA A 297 20.14 -1.40 7.62
C ALA A 297 20.14 -0.30 8.70
N GLU A 298 21.31 0.07 9.20
CA GLU A 298 21.52 1.11 10.21
C GLU A 298 21.16 2.52 9.76
N ASP A 299 21.08 2.79 8.45
CA ASP A 299 20.85 4.13 7.88
C ASP A 299 19.60 4.21 6.98
N SER A 300 18.88 3.10 6.80
CA SER A 300 17.80 3.01 5.80
C SER A 300 16.40 2.83 6.39
N PHE A 301 16.27 2.54 7.69
CA PHE A 301 14.98 2.21 8.26
C PHE A 301 14.09 3.43 8.54
N TYR A 302 14.57 4.37 9.36
CA TYR A 302 13.84 5.59 9.71
C TYR A 302 14.80 6.71 10.14
N GLN A 303 14.46 7.96 9.83
CA GLN A 303 15.29 9.13 10.09
C GLN A 303 15.09 9.67 11.52
N TRP A 304 13.83 9.76 11.95
CA TRP A 304 13.46 10.20 13.29
C TRP A 304 12.14 9.57 13.71
N GLY A 305 11.96 9.40 15.01
CA GLY A 305 10.83 8.71 15.62
C GLY A 305 11.28 8.03 16.91
N PRO A 306 10.37 7.41 17.67
CA PRO A 306 10.77 6.47 18.71
C PRO A 306 11.39 5.22 18.06
N GLU A 307 12.09 4.41 18.85
CA GLU A 307 12.48 3.07 18.40
C GLU A 307 11.24 2.23 18.06
N PRO A 308 11.32 1.35 17.05
CA PRO A 308 10.27 0.38 16.76
C PRO A 308 10.11 -0.60 17.94
N PRO A 309 8.91 -1.15 18.16
CA PRO A 309 8.75 -2.21 19.14
C PRO A 309 9.58 -3.44 18.74
N GLU A 310 10.10 -4.19 19.71
CA GLU A 310 10.96 -5.36 19.46
C GLU A 310 10.33 -6.39 18.52
N ASP A 311 9.00 -6.50 18.56
CA ASP A 311 8.24 -7.44 17.74
C ASP A 311 7.76 -6.88 16.39
N PHE A 312 8.21 -5.68 15.97
CA PHE A 312 7.78 -5.05 14.72
C PHE A 312 7.97 -5.96 13.50
N GLY A 313 9.14 -6.63 13.40
CA GLY A 313 9.47 -7.56 12.33
C GLY A 313 8.90 -8.98 12.51
N THR A 314 8.04 -9.23 13.51
CA THR A 314 7.54 -10.57 13.80
C THR A 314 6.38 -10.93 12.87
N ASN A 315 6.51 -12.02 12.12
CA ASN A 315 5.41 -12.58 11.35
C ASN A 315 4.48 -13.40 12.25
N HIS A 316 3.31 -12.86 12.56
CA HIS A 316 2.28 -13.53 13.37
C HIS A 316 1.36 -14.49 12.60
N GLU A 317 1.55 -14.68 11.29
CA GLU A 317 0.77 -15.66 10.49
C GLU A 317 1.42 -17.06 10.44
N ILE A 318 2.70 -17.17 10.79
CA ILE A 318 3.39 -18.46 10.92
C ILE A 318 3.26 -18.94 12.37
N ASP A 319 2.80 -20.19 12.56
CA ASP A 319 2.62 -20.78 13.90
C ASP A 319 3.96 -20.76 14.67
N GLY A 320 3.95 -20.18 15.88
CA GLY A 320 5.14 -20.11 16.73
C GLY A 320 5.32 -18.86 17.58
N ALA A 321 4.53 -17.80 17.40
CA ALA A 321 4.49 -16.70 18.37
C ALA A 321 3.69 -17.14 19.62
N SER A 322 4.31 -17.99 20.44
CA SER A 322 3.79 -18.22 21.79
C SER A 322 3.69 -16.88 22.49
N ALA A 323 2.50 -16.59 23.01
CA ALA A 323 2.36 -15.75 24.18
C ALA A 323 3.05 -16.46 25.36
N ASP A 324 4.38 -16.48 25.34
CA ASP A 324 5.26 -16.75 26.47
C ASP A 324 6.72 -16.79 25.98
N SER A 325 7.49 -15.75 26.31
CA SER A 325 8.84 -15.91 26.86
C SER A 325 9.36 -14.59 27.43
N ARG A 326 9.01 -14.37 28.71
CA ARG A 326 9.68 -13.56 29.76
C ARG A 326 9.99 -12.09 29.51
#